data_AF-A0A7J2HU15-F1
#
_entry.id   AF-A0A7J2HU15-F1
#
_cell.length_a   1.000
_cell.length_b   1.000
_cell.length_c   1.000
_cell.angle_alpha   90.00
_cell.angle_beta   90.00
_cell.angle_gamma   90.00
#
_symmetry.space_group_name_H-M   'P 1'
#
loop_
_entity.id
_entity.type
_entity.pdbx_description
1 polymer ?
#
loop_
_entity_poly.entity_id
_entity_poly.type
_entity_poly.pdbx_seq_one_letter_code
_entity_poly.pdbx_strand_id
1 'polypeptide(L)'
;AIEGLEKAFGVKLSGVKVVGGGSKNRLWNKIRADVTGRLIVTSRIREATVAGAALTAFKGAGRFRSFKEALASMEAGLESHAPGESSGKYDELYKVYLELYPVLAGALKRVKGGRR
;
A
#
# COMPACT_ATOMS: atom_id res chain seq x y z
N ALA A 1 -0.83 0.46 -10.29
CA ALA A 1 -0.52 1.70 -9.56
C ALA A 1 0.99 1.89 -9.41
N ILE A 2 1.72 0.94 -8.78
CA ILE A 2 3.18 1.00 -8.62
C ILE A 2 3.90 1.19 -9.96
N GLU A 3 3.70 0.29 -10.92
CA GLU A 3 4.32 0.39 -12.25
C GLU A 3 3.99 1.72 -12.97
N GLY A 4 2.74 2.19 -12.82
CA GLY A 4 2.31 3.47 -13.38
C GLY A 4 3.04 4.66 -12.77
N LEU A 5 3.24 4.66 -11.45
CA LEU A 5 4.00 5.71 -10.75
C LEU A 5 5.47 5.68 -11.17
N GLU A 6 6.08 4.51 -11.23
CA GLU A 6 7.49 4.39 -11.65
C GLU A 6 7.71 4.85 -13.07
N LYS A 7 6.80 4.48 -13.99
CA LYS A 7 6.85 4.95 -15.37
C LYS A 7 6.65 6.46 -15.48
N ALA A 8 5.73 7.03 -14.69
CA ALA A 8 5.44 8.46 -14.72
C ALA A 8 6.59 9.31 -14.17
N PHE A 9 7.28 8.84 -13.13
CA PHE A 9 8.33 9.59 -12.45
C PHE A 9 9.76 9.14 -12.81
N GLY A 10 9.93 8.06 -13.58
CA GLY A 10 11.24 7.53 -13.96
C GLY A 10 12.06 6.99 -12.78
N VAL A 11 11.41 6.64 -11.67
CA VAL A 11 12.08 6.17 -10.45
C VAL A 11 11.65 4.76 -10.09
N LYS A 12 12.55 3.99 -9.49
CA LYS A 12 12.23 2.71 -8.89
C LYS A 12 11.86 2.91 -7.42
N LEU A 13 10.63 2.56 -7.04
CA LEU A 13 10.18 2.67 -5.65
C LEU A 13 10.79 1.52 -4.83
N SER A 14 11.43 1.87 -3.71
CA SER A 14 12.10 0.92 -2.81
C SER A 14 11.15 0.06 -1.98
N GLY A 15 9.89 0.49 -1.84
CA GLY A 15 8.90 -0.21 -1.04
C GLY A 15 7.56 0.51 -0.99
N VAL A 16 6.61 -0.11 -0.30
CA VAL A 16 5.26 0.43 -0.10
C VAL A 16 4.94 0.42 1.39
N LYS A 17 4.58 1.59 1.93
CA LYS A 17 4.03 1.68 3.29
C LYS A 17 2.52 1.52 3.23
N VAL A 18 1.99 0.58 4.01
CA VAL A 18 0.56 0.24 4.03
C VAL A 18 -0.04 0.57 5.39
N VAL A 19 -1.19 1.25 5.36
CA VAL A 19 -1.98 1.63 6.54
C VAL A 19 -3.45 1.20 6.36
N GLY A 20 -4.25 1.31 7.43
CA GLY A 20 -5.68 0.95 7.43
C GLY A 20 -5.95 -0.51 7.75
N GLY A 21 -7.24 -0.92 7.78
CA GLY A 21 -7.65 -2.23 8.29
C GLY A 21 -6.92 -3.44 7.67
N GLY A 22 -6.64 -3.37 6.36
CA GLY A 22 -5.93 -4.43 5.64
C GLY A 22 -4.43 -4.52 5.92
N SER A 23 -3.81 -3.59 6.65
CA SER A 23 -2.39 -3.68 7.03
C SER A 23 -2.14 -4.68 8.15
N LYS A 24 -3.19 -5.07 8.89
CA LYS A 24 -3.10 -6.02 10.03
C LYS A 24 -2.90 -7.47 9.58
N ASN A 25 -3.26 -7.79 8.35
CA ASN A 25 -3.19 -9.16 7.83
C ASN A 25 -1.78 -9.43 7.28
N ARG A 26 -0.98 -10.15 8.06
CA ARG A 26 0.41 -10.50 7.70
C ARG A 26 0.50 -11.31 6.41
N LEU A 27 -0.39 -12.29 6.23
CA LEU A 27 -0.45 -13.10 5.01
C LEU A 27 -0.75 -12.20 3.79
N TRP A 28 -1.71 -11.30 3.93
CA TRP A 28 -2.03 -10.37 2.85
C TRP A 28 -0.88 -9.41 2.52
N ASN A 29 -0.14 -8.95 3.53
CA ASN A 29 1.06 -8.14 3.28
C ASN A 29 2.18 -8.94 2.60
N LYS A 30 2.31 -10.23 2.92
CA LYS A 30 3.24 -11.14 2.24
C LYS A 30 2.83 -11.35 0.77
N ILE A 31 1.55 -11.61 0.52
CA ILE A 31 1.00 -11.71 -0.86
C ILE A 31 1.27 -10.41 -1.63
N ARG A 32 1.02 -9.23 -1.03
CA ARG A 32 1.36 -7.94 -1.65
C ARG A 32 2.84 -7.82 -1.98
N ALA A 33 3.72 -8.23 -1.07
CA ALA A 33 5.16 -8.20 -1.30
C ALA A 33 5.55 -9.09 -2.49
N ASP A 34 5.05 -10.32 -2.51
CA ASP A 34 5.34 -11.29 -3.57
C ASP A 34 4.76 -10.86 -4.92
N VAL A 35 3.53 -10.33 -4.97
CA VAL A 35 2.88 -9.83 -6.20
C VAL A 35 3.56 -8.58 -6.75
N THR A 36 4.02 -7.68 -5.88
CA THR A 36 4.60 -6.40 -6.32
C THR A 36 6.12 -6.44 -6.49
N GLY A 37 6.77 -7.49 -6.00
CA GLY A 37 8.22 -7.56 -5.88
C GLY A 37 8.81 -6.46 -4.99
N ARG A 38 8.03 -5.87 -4.07
CA ARG A 38 8.45 -4.76 -3.19
C ARG A 38 8.43 -5.12 -1.72
N LEU A 39 9.28 -4.43 -0.97
CA LEU A 39 9.20 -4.41 0.48
C LEU A 39 7.88 -3.74 0.91
N ILE A 40 7.06 -4.47 1.66
CA ILE A 40 5.85 -3.92 2.27
C ILE A 40 6.17 -3.57 3.73
N VAL A 41 5.95 -2.32 4.11
CA VAL A 41 6.16 -1.84 5.49
C VAL A 41 4.81 -1.48 6.09
N THR A 42 4.51 -2.00 7.27
CA THR A 42 3.33 -1.63 8.06
C THR A 42 3.75 -1.01 9.38
N SER A 43 2.81 -0.32 10.03
CA SER A 43 3.00 0.28 11.36
C SER A 43 1.98 -0.31 12.33
N ARG A 44 2.37 -0.43 13.59
CA ARG A 44 1.45 -0.77 14.70
C ARG A 44 0.43 0.34 14.99
N ILE A 45 0.60 1.54 14.43
CA ILE A 45 -0.37 2.64 14.53
C ILE A 45 -1.64 2.26 13.76
N ARG A 46 -2.70 1.95 14.49
CA ARG A 46 -3.98 1.48 13.94
C ARG A 46 -4.69 2.56 13.13
N GLU A 47 -4.69 3.79 13.63
CA GLU A 47 -5.38 4.94 13.05
C GLU A 47 -4.39 5.96 12.49
N ALA A 48 -3.64 5.56 11.45
CA ALA A 48 -2.58 6.40 10.87
C ALA A 48 -3.09 7.78 10.42
N THR A 49 -4.31 7.87 9.91
CA THR A 49 -4.94 9.13 9.50
C THR A 49 -5.16 10.07 10.69
N VAL A 50 -5.78 9.57 11.77
CA VAL A 50 -6.05 10.36 12.99
C VAL A 50 -4.74 10.75 13.67
N ALA A 51 -3.77 9.84 13.73
CA ALA A 51 -2.45 10.13 14.25
C ALA A 51 -1.76 11.26 13.46
N GLY A 52 -1.78 11.20 12.12
CA GLY A 52 -1.20 12.25 11.28
C GLY A 52 -1.88 13.61 11.49
N ALA A 53 -3.20 13.64 11.62
CA ALA A 53 -3.94 14.86 11.93
C ALA A 53 -3.56 15.44 13.30
N ALA A 54 -3.47 14.60 14.33
CA ALA A 54 -3.07 15.02 15.67
C ALA A 54 -1.63 15.58 15.70
N LEU A 55 -0.67 14.89 15.08
CA LEU A 55 0.71 15.39 14.98
C LEU A 55 0.78 16.74 14.26
N THR A 56 -0.02 16.91 13.20
CA THR A 56 -0.09 18.17 12.46
C THR A 56 -0.65 19.30 13.32
N ALA A 57 -1.72 19.03 14.07
CA ALA A 57 -2.31 20.00 15.01
C ALA A 57 -1.31 20.39 16.11
N PHE A 58 -0.61 19.41 16.71
CA PHE A 58 0.40 19.68 17.73
C PHE A 58 1.59 20.51 17.21
N LYS A 59 2.05 20.24 15.97
CA LYS A 59 3.05 21.09 15.32
C LYS A 59 2.51 22.51 15.13
N GLY A 60 1.27 22.65 14.69
CA GLY A 60 0.60 23.96 14.52
C GLY A 60 0.47 24.75 15.83
N ALA A 61 0.22 24.04 16.94
CA ALA A 61 0.14 24.60 18.28
C ALA A 61 1.52 24.87 18.94
N GLY A 62 2.63 24.67 18.21
CA GLY A 62 3.99 24.90 18.73
C GLY A 62 4.51 23.83 19.69
N ARG A 63 3.78 22.72 19.88
CA ARG A 63 4.21 21.62 20.77
C ARG A 63 5.44 20.89 20.25
N PHE A 64 5.61 20.82 18.92
CA PHE A 64 6.77 20.24 18.26
C PHE A 64 7.40 21.26 17.30
N ARG A 65 8.73 21.30 17.26
CA ARG A 65 9.51 22.19 16.39
C ARG A 65 9.52 21.72 14.94
N SER A 66 9.29 20.42 14.71
CA SER A 66 9.25 19.83 13.37
C SER A 66 8.34 18.60 13.29
N PHE A 67 7.94 18.22 12.07
CA PHE A 67 7.25 16.93 11.85
C PHE A 67 8.13 15.72 12.18
N LYS A 68 9.46 15.85 12.04
CA LYS A 68 10.40 14.79 12.40
C LYS A 68 10.37 14.52 13.90
N GLU A 69 10.35 15.57 14.71
CA GLU A 69 10.20 15.48 16.16
C GLU A 69 8.84 14.87 16.55
N ALA A 70 7.75 15.35 15.92
CA ALA A 70 6.41 14.85 16.15
C ALA A 70 6.27 13.34 15.80
N LEU A 71 6.89 12.90 14.70
CA LEU A 71 6.92 11.48 14.33
C LEU A 71 7.78 10.66 15.30
N ALA A 72 8.90 11.19 15.77
CA ALA A 72 9.78 10.52 16.72
C ALA A 72 9.13 10.35 18.11
N SER A 73 8.14 11.17 18.45
CA SER A 73 7.36 11.00 19.68
C SER A 73 6.36 9.83 19.60
N MET A 74 6.20 9.19 18.45
CA MET A 74 5.33 8.03 18.27
C MET A 74 6.12 6.73 18.22
N GLU A 75 5.69 5.73 18.99
CA GLU A 75 6.17 4.36 18.80
C GLU A 75 5.44 3.72 17.61
N ALA A 76 5.98 3.95 16.40
CA ALA A 76 5.35 3.47 15.18
C ALA A 76 5.39 1.94 15.01
N GLY A 77 6.32 1.27 15.70
CA GLY A 77 6.45 -0.19 15.72
C GLY A 77 6.36 -0.81 14.33
N LEU A 78 7.35 -0.55 13.47
CA LEU A 78 7.32 -0.97 12.07
C LEU A 78 7.47 -2.49 11.93
N GLU A 79 6.72 -3.07 11.00
CA GLU A 79 6.86 -4.45 10.55
C GLU A 79 7.12 -4.45 9.04
N SER A 80 7.98 -5.34 8.56
CA SER A 80 8.39 -5.41 7.16
C SER A 80 8.15 -6.81 6.60
N HIS A 81 7.66 -6.86 5.36
CA HIS A 81 7.41 -8.08 4.62
C HIS A 81 8.13 -7.97 3.27
N ALA A 82 9.18 -8.77 3.09
CA ALA A 82 9.92 -8.84 1.83
C ALA A 82 9.27 -9.84 0.86
N PRO A 83 9.47 -9.68 -0.46
CA PRO A 83 9.14 -10.71 -1.44
C PRO A 83 9.89 -12.01 -1.13
N GLY A 84 9.34 -13.15 -1.52
CA GLY A 84 9.91 -14.47 -1.26
C GLY A 84 9.60 -15.45 -2.37
N GLU A 85 9.60 -16.74 -2.04
CA GLU A 85 9.60 -17.84 -3.01
C GLU A 85 8.39 -17.84 -3.95
N SER A 86 7.23 -17.34 -3.48
CA SER A 86 6.01 -17.27 -4.29
C SER A 86 6.02 -16.15 -5.35
N SER A 87 6.99 -15.23 -5.34
CA SER A 87 6.99 -14.07 -6.24
C SER A 87 6.97 -14.49 -7.72
N GLY A 88 7.78 -15.48 -8.11
CA GLY A 88 7.80 -15.97 -9.49
C GLY A 88 6.46 -16.57 -9.94
N LYS A 89 5.75 -17.27 -9.04
CA LYS A 89 4.39 -17.77 -9.32
C LYS A 89 3.41 -16.61 -9.52
N TYR A 90 3.54 -15.55 -8.74
CA TYR A 90 2.69 -14.37 -8.88
C TYR A 90 3.00 -13.57 -10.15
N ASP A 91 4.24 -13.55 -10.62
CA ASP A 91 4.59 -12.94 -11.92
C ASP A 91 3.87 -13.64 -13.08
N GLU A 92 3.80 -14.97 -13.07
CA GLU A 92 3.04 -15.75 -14.05
C GLU A 92 1.54 -15.46 -13.97
N LEU A 93 0.98 -15.49 -12.76
CA LEU A 93 -0.44 -15.17 -12.55
C LEU A 93 -0.79 -13.73 -12.93
N TYR A 94 0.15 -12.79 -12.77
CA TYR A 94 -0.06 -11.39 -13.13
C TYR A 94 -0.21 -11.23 -14.64
N LYS A 95 0.56 -11.97 -15.45
CA LYS A 95 0.40 -12.00 -16.92
C LYS A 95 -1.01 -12.48 -17.31
N VAL A 96 -1.47 -13.58 -16.71
CA VAL A 96 -2.83 -14.11 -16.93
C VAL A 96 -3.89 -13.07 -16.54
N TYR A 97 -3.70 -12.37 -15.41
CA TYR A 97 -4.60 -11.30 -14.99
C TYR A 97 -4.70 -10.17 -16.04
N LEU A 98 -3.57 -9.75 -16.62
CA LEU A 98 -3.53 -8.70 -17.64
C LEU A 98 -4.28 -9.11 -18.92
N GLU A 99 -4.18 -10.39 -19.32
CA GLU A 99 -4.91 -10.94 -20.46
C GLU A 99 -6.42 -11.05 -20.19
N LEU A 100 -6.80 -11.42 -18.96
CA LEU A 100 -8.19 -11.64 -18.58
C LEU A 100 -8.97 -10.33 -18.40
N TYR A 101 -8.32 -9.26 -17.92
CA TYR A 101 -9.00 -8.02 -17.57
C TYR A 101 -9.81 -7.37 -18.72
N PRO A 102 -9.28 -7.22 -19.95
CA PRO A 102 -10.05 -6.67 -21.07
C PRO A 102 -11.33 -7.47 -21.39
N VAL A 103 -11.27 -8.79 -21.29
CA VAL A 103 -12.41 -9.70 -21.53
C VAL A 103 -13.50 -9.46 -20.48
N LEU A 104 -13.11 -9.42 -19.19
CA LEU A 104 -14.04 -9.18 -18.09
C LEU A 104 -14.59 -7.76 -18.08
N ALA A 105 -13.81 -6.76 -18.47
CA ALA A 105 -14.22 -5.36 -18.45
C ALA A 105 -15.48 -5.11 -19.29
N GLY A 106 -15.59 -5.75 -20.46
CA GLY A 106 -16.79 -5.68 -21.31
C GLY A 106 -18.03 -6.27 -20.65
N ALA A 107 -17.89 -7.44 -20.00
CA ALA A 107 -18.99 -8.10 -19.30
C ALA A 107 -19.43 -7.30 -18.05
N LEU A 108 -18.48 -6.79 -17.26
CA LEU A 108 -18.74 -6.02 -16.04
C LEU A 108 -19.50 -4.71 -16.33
N LYS A 109 -19.24 -4.05 -17.47
CA LYS A 109 -19.99 -2.87 -17.90
C LYS A 109 -21.48 -3.18 -18.11
N ARG A 110 -21.81 -4.33 -18.71
CA ARG A 110 -23.21 -4.76 -18.93
C ARG A 110 -23.93 -5.05 -17.62
N VAL A 111 -23.26 -5.69 -16.66
CA VAL A 111 -23.84 -5.96 -15.33
C VAL A 111 -24.13 -4.67 -14.56
N LYS A 112 -23.25 -3.68 -14.64
CA LYS A 112 -23.48 -2.37 -14.00
C LYS A 112 -24.60 -1.56 -14.68
N GLY A 113 -24.70 -1.62 -16.01
CA GLY A 113 -25.77 -0.96 -16.77
C GLY A 113 -27.16 -1.59 -16.60
N GLY A 114 -27.24 -2.82 -16.09
CA GLY A 114 -28.48 -3.54 -15.81
C GLY A 114 -29.07 -3.31 -14.42
N ARG A 115 -28.42 -2.55 -13.54
CA ARG A 115 -29.00 -2.08 -12.28
C ARG A 115 -29.74 -0.77 -12.52
N ARG A 116 -31.00 -0.87 -12.98
CA ARG A 116 -32.01 0.16 -12.77
C ARG A 116 -32.68 -0.07 -11.41
#